data_AF-A0A3M1YER4-F1
#
_entry.id   AF-A0A3M1YER4-F1
#
_cell.length_a   1.000
_cell.length_b   1.000
_cell.length_c   1.000
_cell.angle_alpha   90.00
_cell.angle_beta   90.00
_cell.angle_gamma   90.00
#
_symmetry.space_group_name_H-M   'P 1'
#
loop_
_entity.id
_entity.type
_entity.pdbx_description
1 polymer ?
#
loop_
_entity_poly.entity_id
_entity_poly.type
_entity_poly.pdbx_seq_one_letter_code
_entity_poly.pdbx_strand_id
1 'polypeptide(L)'
;MNPFDQLSHELQAIAPFRIRYKDEAWEMQLLNVLVFWFCPGFLSHFTTVIGSTIYFPSRDYVARYPRSAMRSLAHEAVHLRDAHRLSFPLFMALYLFPQGLALGVLLFPFLGPWALLFLLFLLPIPAPGRFWLEARAYAMDYLTAEPGRQAATLDWAVAHFSGWNYYRMFPFSDWVRAAIVRHARQAEGGQDKDLMKILLIYELIAEG
;
A
#
# COMPACT_ATOMS: atom_id res chain seq x y z
N MET A 1 19.01 8.26 -17.65
CA MET A 1 17.88 7.47 -17.10
C MET A 1 16.88 8.48 -16.56
N ASN A 2 15.56 8.30 -16.76
CA ASN A 2 14.61 9.25 -16.16
C ASN A 2 14.58 9.06 -14.62
N PRO A 3 14.16 10.06 -13.83
CA PRO A 3 14.19 9.96 -12.36
C PRO A 3 13.39 8.78 -11.80
N PHE A 4 12.28 8.40 -12.45
CA PHE A 4 11.47 7.27 -12.03
C PHE A 4 12.22 5.93 -12.20
N ASP A 5 12.86 5.72 -13.35
CA ASP A 5 13.66 4.51 -13.62
C ASP A 5 14.86 4.43 -12.67
N GLN A 6 15.48 5.58 -12.36
CA GLN A 6 16.57 5.66 -11.38
C GLN A 6 16.08 5.28 -9.98
N LEU A 7 14.95 5.84 -9.54
CA LEU A 7 14.35 5.50 -8.25
C LEU A 7 13.99 4.01 -8.20
N SER A 8 13.41 3.46 -9.26
CA SER A 8 13.11 2.03 -9.34
C SER A 8 14.36 1.18 -9.19
N HIS A 9 15.45 1.53 -9.88
CA HIS A 9 16.71 0.81 -9.81
C HIS A 9 17.28 0.80 -8.38
N GLU A 10 17.34 1.96 -7.73
CA GLU A 10 17.87 2.08 -6.37
C GLU A 10 16.99 1.37 -5.33
N LEU A 11 15.66 1.45 -5.45
CA LEU A 11 14.75 0.77 -4.53
C LEU A 11 14.76 -0.75 -4.69
N GLN A 12 15.04 -1.28 -5.88
CA GLN A 12 15.21 -2.73 -6.09
C GLN A 12 16.38 -3.32 -5.29
N ALA A 13 17.37 -2.51 -4.93
CA ALA A 13 18.46 -2.92 -4.03
C ALA A 13 18.01 -3.03 -2.55
N ILE A 14 16.88 -2.43 -2.17
CA ILE A 14 16.30 -2.55 -0.82
C ILE A 14 15.36 -3.76 -0.73
N ALA A 15 14.50 -3.92 -1.72
CA ALA A 15 13.58 -5.04 -1.84
C ALA A 15 13.45 -5.42 -3.32
N PRO A 16 13.59 -6.70 -3.69
CA PRO A 16 13.50 -7.09 -5.09
C PRO A 16 12.05 -6.99 -5.58
N PHE A 17 11.82 -6.24 -6.67
CA PHE A 17 10.53 -6.15 -7.33
C PHE A 17 10.65 -5.96 -8.84
N ARG A 18 9.51 -6.10 -9.53
CA ARG A 18 9.35 -5.84 -10.96
C ARG A 18 8.29 -4.77 -11.17
N ILE A 19 8.50 -3.89 -12.14
CA ILE A 19 7.49 -2.94 -12.59
C ILE A 19 6.82 -3.48 -13.85
N ARG A 20 5.50 -3.46 -13.88
CA ARG A 20 4.67 -3.73 -15.06
C ARG A 20 3.59 -2.67 -15.19
N TYR A 21 2.93 -2.65 -16.34
CA TYR A 21 1.85 -1.71 -16.63
C TYR A 21 0.54 -2.45 -16.87
N LYS A 22 -0.56 -1.94 -16.32
CA LYS A 22 -1.87 -2.61 -16.33
C LYS A 22 -2.49 -2.64 -17.73
N ASP A 23 -2.27 -1.61 -18.53
CA ASP A 23 -2.69 -1.52 -19.93
C ASP A 23 -1.98 -2.54 -20.84
N GLU A 24 -0.78 -2.97 -20.47
CA GLU A 24 0.01 -3.99 -21.19
C GLU A 24 -0.23 -5.43 -20.67
N ALA A 25 -0.84 -5.60 -19.50
CA ALA A 25 -0.95 -6.89 -18.80
C ALA A 25 -2.36 -7.50 -18.90
N TRP A 26 -2.51 -8.58 -19.67
CA TRP A 26 -3.81 -9.24 -19.87
C TRP A 26 -4.42 -9.73 -18.55
N GLU A 27 -3.61 -10.16 -17.58
CA GLU A 27 -4.07 -10.61 -16.27
C GLU A 27 -4.69 -9.46 -15.45
N MET A 28 -4.21 -8.22 -15.63
CA MET A 28 -4.80 -7.04 -15.00
C MET A 28 -6.10 -6.63 -15.70
N GLN A 29 -6.17 -6.82 -17.02
CA GLN A 29 -7.42 -6.63 -17.78
C GLN A 29 -8.48 -7.63 -17.34
N LEU A 30 -8.11 -8.90 -17.15
CA LEU A 30 -9.01 -9.92 -16.61
C LEU A 30 -9.44 -9.60 -15.17
N LEU A 31 -8.50 -9.20 -14.30
CA LEU A 31 -8.83 -8.79 -12.94
C LEU A 31 -9.79 -7.60 -12.92
N ASN A 32 -9.61 -6.63 -13.83
CA ASN A 32 -10.51 -5.51 -14.00
C ASN A 32 -11.96 -5.97 -14.25
N VAL A 33 -12.19 -6.97 -15.10
CA VAL A 33 -13.55 -7.52 -15.33
C VAL A 33 -14.22 -7.96 -14.02
N LEU A 34 -13.45 -8.52 -13.10
CA LEU A 34 -13.96 -8.99 -11.80
C LEU A 34 -14.23 -7.83 -10.83
N VAL A 35 -13.37 -6.81 -10.80
CA VAL A 35 -13.43 -5.73 -9.79
C VAL A 35 -14.11 -4.46 -10.26
N PHE A 36 -14.37 -4.30 -11.58
CA PHE A 36 -14.85 -3.07 -12.20
C PHE A 36 -16.10 -2.50 -11.51
N TRP A 37 -17.03 -3.36 -11.11
CA TRP A 37 -18.28 -2.97 -10.44
C TRP A 37 -18.06 -2.28 -9.09
N PHE A 38 -16.94 -2.56 -8.44
CA PHE A 38 -16.58 -2.00 -7.13
C PHE A 38 -15.49 -0.92 -7.25
N CYS A 39 -14.65 -1.02 -8.28
CA CYS A 39 -13.51 -0.14 -8.52
C CYS A 39 -13.38 0.18 -10.03
N PRO A 40 -14.26 1.03 -10.59
CA PRO A 40 -14.27 1.33 -12.03
C PRO A 40 -12.99 2.01 -12.51
N GLY A 41 -12.25 2.65 -11.60
CA GLY A 41 -10.95 3.27 -11.86
C GLY A 41 -9.75 2.33 -11.75
N PHE A 42 -9.94 1.03 -11.55
CA PHE A 42 -8.88 0.07 -11.21
C PHE A 42 -7.68 0.12 -12.18
N LEU A 43 -7.93 0.23 -13.48
CA LEU A 43 -6.88 0.27 -14.50
C LEU A 43 -6.17 1.63 -14.62
N SER A 44 -6.84 2.73 -14.30
CA SER A 44 -6.37 4.09 -14.61
C SER A 44 -5.84 4.87 -13.42
N HIS A 45 -6.32 4.58 -12.20
CA HIS A 45 -6.08 5.44 -11.03
C HIS A 45 -5.30 4.78 -9.91
N PHE A 46 -5.11 3.46 -9.96
CA PHE A 46 -4.50 2.72 -8.87
C PHE A 46 -3.19 2.07 -9.31
N THR A 47 -2.19 2.16 -8.44
CA THR A 47 -1.05 1.24 -8.46
C THR A 47 -1.47 -0.03 -7.72
N THR A 48 -1.06 -1.21 -8.19
CA THR A 48 -1.42 -2.48 -7.56
C THR A 48 -0.19 -3.34 -7.40
N VAL A 49 -0.02 -3.94 -6.22
CA VAL A 49 1.08 -4.86 -5.95
C VAL A 49 0.54 -6.28 -5.83
N ILE A 50 1.13 -7.20 -6.58
CA ILE A 50 0.88 -8.64 -6.45
C ILE A 50 2.23 -9.34 -6.30
N GLY A 51 2.46 -9.94 -5.12
CA GLY A 51 3.74 -10.52 -4.77
C GLY A 51 4.84 -9.46 -4.80
N SER A 52 5.83 -9.65 -5.67
CA SER A 52 6.93 -8.71 -5.90
C SER A 52 6.75 -7.89 -7.19
N THR A 53 5.55 -7.81 -7.75
CA THR A 53 5.30 -7.04 -8.98
C THR A 53 4.39 -5.85 -8.69
N ILE A 54 4.86 -4.65 -9.03
CA ILE A 54 4.14 -3.39 -8.93
C ILE A 54 3.58 -3.05 -10.32
N TYR A 55 2.26 -2.88 -10.40
CA TYR A 55 1.53 -2.56 -11.62
C TYR A 55 1.07 -1.11 -11.59
N PHE A 56 1.70 -0.26 -12.41
CA PHE A 56 1.24 1.10 -12.65
C PHE A 56 0.13 1.13 -13.72
N PRO A 57 -0.72 2.16 -13.76
CA PRO A 57 -1.76 2.28 -14.79
C PRO A 57 -1.24 2.13 -16.22
N SER A 58 -0.23 2.92 -16.60
CA SER A 58 0.41 2.90 -17.92
C SER A 58 1.77 3.60 -17.88
N ARG A 59 2.58 3.44 -18.95
CA ARG A 59 3.79 4.24 -19.15
C ARG A 59 3.49 5.73 -19.27
N ASP A 60 2.41 6.05 -19.99
CA ASP A 60 1.90 7.41 -20.14
C ASP A 60 1.59 8.07 -18.80
N TYR A 61 1.00 7.33 -17.86
CA TYR A 61 0.73 7.82 -16.50
C TYR A 61 2.03 8.20 -15.78
N VAL A 62 3.04 7.33 -15.83
CA VAL A 62 4.35 7.58 -15.21
C VAL A 62 5.02 8.81 -15.84
N ALA A 63 4.94 8.95 -17.17
CA ALA A 63 5.52 10.09 -17.88
C ALA A 63 4.78 11.42 -17.58
N ARG A 64 3.44 11.40 -17.47
CA ARG A 64 2.62 12.60 -17.21
C ARG A 64 2.66 13.03 -15.74
N TYR A 65 2.78 12.09 -14.81
CA TYR A 65 2.73 12.35 -13.37
C TYR A 65 3.94 11.76 -12.61
N PRO A 66 5.18 12.11 -12.99
CA PRO A 66 6.38 11.43 -12.50
C PRO A 66 6.53 11.50 -10.99
N ARG A 67 6.28 12.66 -10.35
CA ARG A 67 6.34 12.79 -8.89
C ARG A 67 5.32 11.93 -8.16
N SER A 68 4.09 11.87 -8.67
CA SER A 68 3.05 11.01 -8.08
C SER A 68 3.41 9.53 -8.25
N ALA A 69 3.91 9.13 -9.42
CA ALA A 69 4.37 7.78 -9.67
C ALA A 69 5.56 7.39 -8.79
N MET A 70 6.56 8.27 -8.62
CA MET A 70 7.70 8.07 -7.73
C MET A 70 7.27 7.94 -6.27
N ARG A 71 6.34 8.78 -5.80
CA ARG A 71 5.82 8.69 -4.43
C ARG A 71 5.07 7.39 -4.20
N SER A 72 4.19 7.00 -5.14
CA SER A 72 3.55 5.68 -5.08
C SER A 72 4.58 4.55 -5.10
N LEU A 73 5.64 4.65 -5.89
CA LEU A 73 6.71 3.65 -5.91
C LEU A 73 7.41 3.55 -4.55
N ALA A 74 7.73 4.67 -3.92
CA ALA A 74 8.32 4.70 -2.58
C ALA A 74 7.37 4.11 -1.53
N HIS A 75 6.08 4.44 -1.59
CA HIS A 75 5.04 3.82 -0.75
C HIS A 75 5.03 2.30 -0.89
N GLU A 76 4.96 1.78 -2.12
CA GLU A 76 4.93 0.33 -2.36
C GLU A 76 6.26 -0.35 -1.96
N ALA A 77 7.39 0.35 -2.07
CA ALA A 77 8.69 -0.17 -1.61
C ALA A 77 8.72 -0.39 -0.09
N VAL A 78 8.00 0.43 0.69
CA VAL A 78 7.83 0.20 2.14
C VAL A 78 7.12 -1.13 2.40
N HIS A 79 6.02 -1.41 1.68
CA HIS A 79 5.28 -2.68 1.80
C HIS A 79 6.14 -3.89 1.39
N LEU A 80 6.87 -3.78 0.28
CA LEU A 80 7.77 -4.84 -0.19
C LEU A 80 8.89 -5.10 0.83
N ARG A 81 9.44 -4.05 1.42
CA ARG A 81 10.44 -4.17 2.48
C ARG A 81 9.86 -4.81 3.74
N ASP A 82 8.64 -4.45 4.13
CA ASP A 82 7.95 -5.08 5.26
C ASP A 82 7.65 -6.56 4.99
N ALA A 83 7.21 -6.90 3.78
CA ALA A 83 7.02 -8.28 3.37
C ALA A 83 8.31 -9.11 3.41
N HIS A 84 9.44 -8.51 3.01
CA HIS A 84 10.74 -9.15 3.11
C HIS A 84 11.19 -9.33 4.57
N ARG A 85 10.98 -8.32 5.43
CA ARG A 85 11.36 -8.35 6.85
C ARG A 85 10.54 -9.35 7.66
N LEU A 86 9.24 -9.41 7.42
CA LEU A 86 8.31 -10.25 8.17
C LEU A 86 8.19 -11.67 7.60
N SER A 87 8.75 -11.93 6.41
CA SER A 87 8.38 -13.03 5.50
C SER A 87 6.99 -12.83 4.88
N PHE A 88 6.84 -13.27 3.63
CA PHE A 88 5.61 -13.10 2.87
C PHE A 88 4.36 -13.68 3.56
N PRO A 89 4.38 -14.91 4.15
CA PRO A 89 3.19 -15.46 4.80
C PRO A 89 2.74 -14.66 6.03
N LEU A 90 3.68 -14.20 6.86
CA LEU A 90 3.35 -13.41 8.05
C LEU A 90 2.84 -12.02 7.65
N PHE A 91 3.47 -11.39 6.65
CA PHE A 91 3.00 -10.13 6.11
C PHE A 91 1.55 -10.27 5.61
N MET A 92 1.26 -11.29 4.79
CA MET A 92 -0.08 -11.54 4.28
C MET A 92 -1.08 -11.84 5.40
N ALA A 93 -0.67 -12.59 6.44
CA ALA A 93 -1.52 -12.85 7.60
C ALA A 93 -1.88 -11.54 8.33
N LEU A 94 -0.90 -10.67 8.62
CA LEU A 94 -1.14 -9.38 9.27
C LEU A 94 -1.96 -8.43 8.41
N TYR A 95 -1.69 -8.41 7.10
CA TYR A 95 -2.32 -7.50 6.15
C TYR A 95 -3.78 -7.88 5.85
N LEU A 96 -4.10 -9.17 5.80
CA LEU A 96 -5.46 -9.66 5.55
C LEU A 96 -6.28 -9.85 6.82
N PHE A 97 -5.66 -9.88 8.01
CA PHE A 97 -6.39 -10.06 9.26
C PHE A 97 -7.19 -8.80 9.63
N PRO A 98 -8.45 -8.93 10.07
CA PRO A 98 -9.18 -10.18 10.32
C PRO A 98 -9.98 -10.71 9.12
N GLN A 99 -10.17 -9.95 8.04
CA GLN A 99 -11.06 -10.31 6.92
C GLN A 99 -10.68 -11.65 6.26
N GLY A 100 -9.40 -12.00 6.23
CA GLY A 100 -8.91 -13.28 5.72
C GLY A 100 -9.50 -14.50 6.46
N LEU A 101 -9.97 -14.34 7.71
CA LEU A 101 -10.65 -15.39 8.45
C LEU A 101 -11.97 -15.81 7.81
N ALA A 102 -12.58 -14.98 6.95
CA ALA A 102 -13.78 -15.34 6.21
C ALA A 102 -13.59 -16.59 5.33
N LEU A 103 -12.35 -16.87 4.89
CA LEU A 103 -12.01 -18.10 4.16
C LEU A 103 -12.24 -19.37 4.99
N GLY A 104 -12.37 -19.24 6.32
CA GLY A 104 -12.73 -20.33 7.22
C GLY A 104 -14.02 -21.06 6.83
N VAL A 105 -14.96 -20.39 6.15
CA VAL A 105 -16.17 -21.04 5.63
C VAL A 105 -15.86 -22.17 4.64
N LEU A 106 -14.78 -22.03 3.86
CA LEU A 106 -14.31 -23.02 2.88
C LEU A 106 -13.34 -24.01 3.50
N LEU A 107 -12.53 -23.56 4.46
CA LEU A 107 -11.47 -24.37 5.08
C LEU A 107 -12.00 -25.32 6.17
N PHE A 108 -13.14 -25.00 6.80
CA PHE A 108 -13.72 -25.79 7.89
C PHE A 108 -15.17 -26.24 7.61
N PRO A 109 -15.43 -26.95 6.48
CA PRO A 109 -16.79 -27.35 6.11
C PRO A 109 -17.42 -28.36 7.08
N PHE A 110 -16.59 -29.09 7.84
CA PHE A 110 -17.04 -30.06 8.85
C PHE A 110 -17.76 -29.42 10.04
N LEU A 111 -17.67 -28.09 10.21
CA LEU A 111 -18.45 -27.34 11.20
C LEU A 111 -19.94 -27.18 10.77
N GLY A 112 -20.30 -27.60 9.56
CA GLY A 112 -21.65 -27.50 9.03
C GLY A 112 -22.12 -26.03 8.99
N PRO A 113 -23.37 -25.73 9.36
CA PRO A 113 -23.88 -24.36 9.39
C PRO A 113 -23.07 -23.38 10.25
N TRP A 114 -22.33 -23.87 11.26
CA TRP A 114 -21.49 -23.02 12.10
C TRP A 114 -20.30 -22.40 11.34
N ALA A 115 -19.88 -23.00 10.22
CA ALA A 115 -18.87 -22.42 9.35
C ALA A 115 -19.29 -21.05 8.79
N LEU A 116 -20.60 -20.77 8.71
CA LEU A 116 -21.12 -19.48 8.26
C LEU A 116 -20.78 -18.34 9.23
N LEU A 117 -20.45 -18.62 10.50
CA LEU A 117 -20.01 -17.59 11.44
C LEU A 117 -18.71 -16.90 11.01
N PHE A 118 -17.87 -17.56 10.18
CA PHE A 118 -16.68 -16.92 9.62
C PHE A 118 -17.03 -15.74 8.69
N LEU A 119 -18.23 -15.70 8.11
CA LEU A 119 -18.67 -14.57 7.29
C LEU A 119 -18.81 -13.28 8.10
N LEU A 120 -18.89 -13.34 9.44
CA LEU A 120 -18.86 -12.15 10.30
C LEU A 120 -17.55 -11.37 10.17
N PHE A 121 -16.44 -12.03 9.81
CA PHE A 121 -15.17 -11.34 9.57
C PHE A 121 -15.15 -10.56 8.26
N LEU A 122 -16.17 -10.72 7.39
CA LEU A 122 -16.38 -9.82 6.26
C LEU A 122 -16.97 -8.48 6.67
N LEU A 123 -17.44 -8.30 7.92
CA LEU A 123 -17.90 -6.99 8.40
C LEU A 123 -16.72 -5.98 8.41
N PRO A 124 -16.99 -4.67 8.37
CA PRO A 124 -15.96 -3.62 8.44
C PRO A 124 -15.41 -3.49 9.87
N ILE A 125 -14.82 -4.57 10.38
CA ILE A 125 -14.16 -4.63 11.68
C ILE A 125 -12.72 -4.10 11.56
N PRO A 126 -12.20 -3.42 12.59
CA PRO A 126 -10.85 -2.87 12.56
C PRO A 126 -9.79 -3.93 12.25
N ALA A 127 -8.87 -3.59 11.34
CA ALA A 127 -7.77 -4.44 10.90
C ALA A 127 -6.42 -3.89 11.41
N PRO A 128 -6.02 -4.17 12.68
CA PRO A 128 -4.87 -3.52 13.31
C PRO A 128 -3.53 -3.85 12.64
N GLY A 129 -3.36 -5.07 12.10
CA GLY A 129 -2.15 -5.46 11.38
C GLY A 129 -1.99 -4.67 10.08
N ARG A 130 -3.03 -4.67 9.24
CA ARG A 130 -3.10 -3.85 8.02
C ARG A 130 -2.92 -2.37 8.31
N PHE A 131 -3.60 -1.87 9.35
CA PHE A 131 -3.48 -0.49 9.82
C PHE A 131 -2.03 -0.10 10.10
N TRP A 132 -1.28 -0.92 10.84
CA TRP A 132 0.11 -0.62 11.18
C TRP A 132 1.03 -0.59 9.96
N LEU A 133 0.88 -1.57 9.05
CA LEU A 133 1.65 -1.64 7.80
C LEU A 133 1.36 -0.43 6.89
N GLU A 134 0.08 -0.13 6.66
CA GLU A 134 -0.34 1.03 5.88
C GLU A 134 0.11 2.34 6.51
N ALA A 135 -0.03 2.52 7.83
CA ALA A 135 0.36 3.78 8.48
C ALA A 135 1.86 4.08 8.31
N ARG A 136 2.69 3.02 8.27
CA ARG A 136 4.11 3.14 7.98
C ARG A 136 4.38 3.53 6.52
N ALA A 137 3.67 2.96 5.55
CA ALA A 137 3.78 3.35 4.14
C ALA A 137 3.26 4.77 3.87
N TYR A 138 2.13 5.16 4.45
CA TYR A 138 1.61 6.54 4.35
C TYR A 138 2.49 7.58 5.07
N ALA A 139 3.35 7.18 6.01
CA ALA A 139 4.38 8.06 6.53
C ALA A 139 5.37 8.47 5.43
N MET A 140 5.66 7.57 4.47
CA MET A 140 6.45 7.90 3.27
C MET A 140 5.74 8.97 2.44
N ASP A 141 4.44 8.83 2.20
CA ASP A 141 3.65 9.82 1.44
C ASP A 141 3.60 11.19 2.12
N TYR A 142 3.50 11.18 3.46
CA TYR A 142 3.53 12.38 4.28
C TYR A 142 4.89 13.10 4.17
N LEU A 143 5.99 12.36 4.32
CA LEU A 143 7.35 12.89 4.26
C LEU A 143 7.70 13.43 2.87
N THR A 144 7.23 12.77 1.82
CA THR A 144 7.51 13.13 0.41
C THR A 144 6.46 14.02 -0.22
N ALA A 145 5.50 14.49 0.57
CA ALA A 145 4.52 15.46 0.10
C ALA A 145 5.23 16.77 -0.30
N GLU A 146 4.70 17.42 -1.32
CA GLU A 146 5.20 18.73 -1.74
C GLU A 146 5.19 19.74 -0.58
N PRO A 147 6.13 20.71 -0.56
CA PRO A 147 6.15 21.75 0.46
C PRO A 147 4.78 22.42 0.61
N GLY A 148 4.26 22.48 1.85
CA GLY A 148 2.94 23.04 2.16
C GLY A 148 1.74 22.09 1.91
N ARG A 149 1.95 20.90 1.35
CA ARG A 149 0.88 19.89 1.12
C ARG A 149 0.82 18.79 2.18
N GLN A 150 1.79 18.71 3.09
CA GLN A 150 1.89 17.67 4.11
C GLN A 150 0.59 17.46 4.92
N ALA A 151 -0.03 18.55 5.40
CA ALA A 151 -1.28 18.47 6.15
C ALA A 151 -2.42 17.89 5.31
N ALA A 152 -2.55 18.33 4.05
CA ALA A 152 -3.56 17.82 3.13
C ALA A 152 -3.32 16.34 2.78
N THR A 153 -2.07 15.92 2.58
CA THR A 153 -1.70 14.51 2.37
C THR A 153 -2.06 13.66 3.58
N LEU A 154 -1.79 14.16 4.79
CA LEU A 154 -2.15 13.47 6.03
C LEU A 154 -3.66 13.33 6.18
N ASP A 155 -4.42 14.39 5.91
CA ASP A 155 -5.89 14.36 5.99
C ASP A 155 -6.49 13.41 4.95
N TRP A 156 -5.95 13.42 3.72
CA TRP A 156 -6.31 12.48 2.67
C TRP A 156 -6.02 11.03 3.07
N ALA A 157 -4.84 10.76 3.63
CA ALA A 157 -4.47 9.43 4.13
C ALA A 157 -5.42 8.98 5.25
N VAL A 158 -5.69 9.83 6.24
CA VAL A 158 -6.63 9.53 7.34
C VAL A 158 -8.02 9.21 6.81
N ALA A 159 -8.50 9.94 5.80
CA ALA A 159 -9.79 9.68 5.16
C ALA A 159 -9.83 8.35 4.40
N HIS A 160 -8.69 7.86 3.87
CA HIS A 160 -8.63 6.53 3.27
C HIS A 160 -8.91 5.44 4.31
N PHE A 161 -8.25 5.50 5.47
CA PHE A 161 -8.36 4.47 6.51
C PHE A 161 -9.77 4.32 7.09
N SER A 162 -10.47 5.44 7.27
CA SER A 162 -11.84 5.47 7.79
C SER A 162 -12.90 5.37 6.70
N GLY A 163 -12.51 5.53 5.44
CA GLY A 163 -13.41 5.54 4.28
C GLY A 163 -13.75 4.16 3.75
N TRP A 164 -14.80 4.10 2.94
CA TRP A 164 -15.24 2.87 2.28
C TRP A 164 -14.24 2.32 1.25
N ASN A 165 -13.38 3.17 0.69
CA ASN A 165 -12.32 2.76 -0.24
C ASN A 165 -11.36 1.73 0.39
N TYR A 166 -11.12 1.82 1.71
CA TYR A 166 -10.38 0.81 2.47
C TYR A 166 -11.30 -0.01 3.37
N TYR A 167 -12.58 -0.09 3.04
CA TYR A 167 -13.56 -0.88 3.81
C TYR A 167 -13.61 -0.51 5.30
N ARG A 168 -13.42 0.79 5.62
CA ARG A 168 -13.32 1.32 6.99
C ARG A 168 -12.27 0.59 7.84
N MET A 169 -11.14 0.23 7.22
CA MET A 169 -10.03 -0.52 7.80
C MET A 169 -9.70 -0.14 9.25
N PHE A 170 -9.71 1.16 9.58
CA PHE A 170 -9.52 1.63 10.94
C PHE A 170 -10.25 2.96 11.18
N PRO A 171 -11.41 2.97 11.87
CA PRO A 171 -12.28 4.15 11.95
C PRO A 171 -11.85 5.19 13.00
N PHE A 172 -10.67 5.06 13.61
CA PHE A 172 -10.18 5.93 14.67
C PHE A 172 -9.20 6.97 14.12
N SER A 173 -9.72 8.04 13.49
CA SER A 173 -8.91 9.01 12.74
C SER A 173 -7.74 9.63 13.52
N ASP A 174 -7.92 9.94 14.82
CA ASP A 174 -6.84 10.48 15.66
C ASP A 174 -5.69 9.49 15.84
N TRP A 175 -6.01 8.21 15.96
CA TRP A 175 -5.02 7.15 16.08
C TRP A 175 -4.27 6.94 14.76
N VAL A 176 -4.98 7.03 13.64
CA VAL A 176 -4.36 6.96 12.30
C VAL A 176 -3.39 8.10 12.11
N ARG A 177 -3.83 9.34 12.39
CA ARG A 177 -3.00 10.53 12.30
C ARG A 177 -1.75 10.40 13.17
N ALA A 178 -1.93 10.02 14.44
CA ALA A 178 -0.84 9.86 15.38
C ALA A 178 0.15 8.77 14.94
N ALA A 179 -0.34 7.65 14.38
CA ALA A 179 0.51 6.57 13.90
C ALA A 179 1.36 6.99 12.69
N ILE A 180 0.76 7.64 11.69
CA ILE A 180 1.49 8.13 10.50
C ILE A 180 2.58 9.12 10.92
N VAL A 181 2.23 10.13 11.73
CA VAL A 181 3.19 11.14 12.22
C VAL A 181 4.28 10.49 13.08
N ARG A 182 3.94 9.48 13.89
CA ARG A 182 4.94 8.75 14.68
C ARG A 182 5.94 8.03 13.79
N HIS A 183 5.48 7.30 12.76
CA HIS A 183 6.37 6.63 11.81
C HIS A 183 7.24 7.63 11.04
N ALA A 184 6.68 8.77 10.65
CA ALA A 184 7.44 9.85 10.01
C ALA A 184 8.58 10.36 10.91
N ARG A 185 8.26 10.70 12.17
CA ARG A 185 9.26 11.13 13.17
C ARG A 185 10.31 10.06 13.48
N GLN A 186 9.91 8.78 13.49
CA GLN A 186 10.83 7.66 13.67
C GLN A 186 11.82 7.54 12.50
N ALA A 187 11.37 7.79 11.27
CA ALA A 187 12.25 7.84 10.10
C ALA A 187 13.22 9.01 10.24
N GLU A 188 12.71 10.24 10.41
CA GLU A 188 13.54 11.47 10.55
C GLU A 188 14.55 11.36 11.70
N GLY A 189 14.16 10.76 12.82
CA GLY A 189 15.02 10.51 13.98
C GLY A 189 15.97 9.31 13.83
N GLY A 190 15.97 8.62 12.68
CA GLY A 190 16.84 7.47 12.39
C GLY A 190 16.48 6.18 13.13
N GLN A 191 15.32 6.12 13.80
CA GLN A 191 14.83 4.94 14.51
C GLN A 191 14.30 3.88 13.54
N ASP A 192 13.65 4.29 12.46
CA ASP A 192 13.24 3.42 11.35
C ASP A 192 14.24 3.54 10.19
N LYS A 193 15.34 2.80 10.28
CA LYS A 193 16.44 2.84 9.30
C LYS A 193 16.00 2.46 7.89
N ASP A 194 15.03 1.55 7.76
CA ASP A 194 14.53 1.09 6.47
C ASP A 194 13.71 2.20 5.78
N LEU A 195 12.78 2.82 6.51
CA LEU A 195 11.98 3.94 5.99
C LEU A 195 12.87 5.16 5.68
N MET A 196 13.82 5.46 6.56
CA MET A 196 14.81 6.53 6.33
C MET A 196 15.64 6.29 5.06
N LYS A 197 16.10 5.04 4.83
CA LYS A 197 16.87 4.70 3.64
C LYS A 197 16.04 4.93 2.36
N ILE A 198 14.77 4.52 2.36
CA ILE A 198 13.86 4.75 1.22
C ILE A 198 13.65 6.25 1.00
N LEU A 199 13.42 7.03 2.07
CA LEU A 199 13.27 8.48 2.03
C LEU A 199 14.49 9.17 1.40
N LEU A 200 15.70 8.86 1.87
CA LEU A 200 16.93 9.48 1.37
C LEU A 200 17.17 9.19 -0.12
N ILE A 201 16.90 7.96 -0.56
CA ILE A 201 16.97 7.62 -1.99
C ILE A 201 15.96 8.42 -2.80
N TYR A 202 14.73 8.53 -2.29
CA TYR A 202 13.69 9.33 -2.94
C TYR A 202 14.11 10.80 -3.06
N GLU A 203 14.53 11.43 -1.97
CA GLU A 203 14.92 12.85 -1.95
C GLU A 203 16.09 13.13 -2.90
N LEU A 204 17.14 12.30 -2.87
CA LEU A 204 18.30 12.42 -3.74
C LEU A 204 17.93 12.43 -5.24
N ILE A 205 16.91 11.65 -5.62
CA ILE A 205 16.50 11.47 -7.02
C ILE A 205 15.39 12.45 -7.41
N ALA A 206 14.54 12.86 -6.47
CA ALA A 206 13.45 13.80 -6.72
C ALA A 206 13.92 15.26 -6.77
N GLU A 207 15.04 15.58 -6.10
CA GLU A 207 15.65 16.91 -6.07
C GLU A 207 16.82 17.10 -7.05
N GLY A 208 17.42 16.01 -7.54
CA GLY A 208 18.49 16.03 -8.54
C GLY A 208 17.99 16.15 -9.97
#